data_AF-R1F281-F1
#
_entry.id   AF-R1F281-F1
#
_cell.length_a   1.000
_cell.length_b   1.000
_cell.length_c   1.000
_cell.angle_alpha   90.00
_cell.angle_beta   90.00
_cell.angle_gamma   90.00
#
_symmetry.space_group_name_H-M   'P 1'
#
loop_
_entity.id
_entity.type
_entity.pdbx_description
1 polymer ?
#
loop_
_entity_poly.entity_id
_entity_poly.type
_entity_poly.pdbx_seq_one_letter_code
_entity_poly.pdbx_strand_id
1 'polypeptide(L)'
;MLNQGLQNIAFGLVRGVRLNVNIREAHTRLLTALADQTAMHNDLFADKELSFSEAMAKLFQRLNPQTEQGDRNYQVMGDVLLDYRNYLELEIEVQRGADGWLRAESGALSTGEAIGTGQAILLMVLISWEEESRRLRGKDIAPCRLLFLDEAARLDGKSIATLFELCERQDMQLLIAAPENISPEKGTTYKLIRKVQGKHEHVHVVGLRGFGFADDKLIA
;
A
#
# COMPACT_ATOMS: atom_id res chain seq x y z
N MET A 1 -9.25 9.17 0.39
CA MET A 1 -8.01 9.87 -0.02
C MET A 1 -7.01 8.94 -0.69
N LEU A 2 -6.58 7.82 -0.06
CA LEU A 2 -5.59 6.88 -0.63
C LEU A 2 -5.91 6.45 -2.08
N ASN A 3 -7.11 5.92 -2.33
CA ASN A 3 -7.53 5.50 -3.68
C ASN A 3 -7.63 6.65 -4.71
N GLN A 4 -7.83 7.89 -4.26
CA GLN A 4 -7.93 9.05 -5.18
C GLN A 4 -6.54 9.49 -5.65
N GLY A 5 -5.51 9.37 -4.80
CA GLY A 5 -4.13 9.74 -5.13
C GLY A 5 -3.46 8.81 -6.15
N LEU A 6 -4.04 7.64 -6.40
CA LEU A 6 -3.53 6.60 -7.33
C LEU A 6 -4.44 6.39 -8.55
N GLN A 7 -5.35 7.33 -8.78
CA GLN A 7 -6.04 7.48 -10.06
C GLN A 7 -5.17 8.30 -11.03
N ASN A 8 -5.28 8.01 -12.32
CA ASN A 8 -4.50 8.66 -13.38
C ASN A 8 -2.99 8.39 -13.33
N ILE A 9 -2.61 7.18 -12.94
CA ILE A 9 -1.22 6.70 -13.08
C ILE A 9 -0.99 6.16 -14.49
N ALA A 10 0.27 6.02 -14.90
CA ALA A 10 0.61 5.39 -16.16
C ALA A 10 1.80 4.43 -15.99
N PHE A 11 1.51 3.17 -15.68
CA PHE A 11 2.49 2.09 -15.69
C PHE A 11 2.12 1.10 -16.79
N GLY A 12 2.78 1.18 -17.95
CA GLY A 12 2.34 0.41 -19.12
C GLY A 12 0.86 0.67 -19.48
N LEU A 13 0.02 -0.37 -19.43
CA LEU A 13 -1.42 -0.28 -19.66
C LEU A 13 -2.23 0.01 -18.39
N VAL A 14 -1.60 -0.02 -17.21
CA VAL A 14 -2.23 0.29 -15.93
C VAL A 14 -2.47 1.79 -15.81
N ARG A 15 -3.73 2.17 -15.56
CA ARG A 15 -4.23 3.54 -15.45
C ARG A 15 -4.68 3.94 -14.04
N GLY A 16 -4.83 2.96 -13.16
CA GLY A 16 -5.28 3.17 -11.79
C GLY A 16 -4.93 1.98 -10.91
N VAL A 17 -4.66 2.25 -9.64
CA VAL A 17 -4.52 1.24 -8.59
C VAL A 17 -5.46 1.63 -7.46
N ARG A 18 -6.22 0.67 -6.93
CA ARG A 18 -7.09 0.89 -5.76
C ARG A 18 -7.01 -0.26 -4.78
N LEU A 19 -7.23 0.09 -3.52
CA LEU A 19 -7.50 -0.85 -2.44
C LEU A 19 -9.02 -0.97 -2.29
N ASN A 20 -9.56 -2.13 -2.63
CA ASN A 20 -10.94 -2.50 -2.35
C ASN A 20 -11.03 -3.08 -0.94
N VAL A 21 -12.08 -2.70 -0.21
CA VAL A 21 -12.29 -3.12 1.18
C VAL A 21 -13.62 -3.86 1.23
N ASN A 22 -13.53 -5.18 1.34
CA ASN A 22 -14.67 -6.06 1.50
C ASN A 22 -14.83 -6.45 2.97
N ILE A 23 -16.04 -6.85 3.36
CA ILE A 23 -16.30 -7.41 4.69
C ILE A 23 -16.49 -8.91 4.52
N ARG A 24 -15.76 -9.70 5.31
CA ARG A 24 -15.83 -11.17 5.27
C ARG A 24 -17.25 -11.64 5.60
N GLU A 25 -17.81 -12.52 4.77
CA GLU A 25 -19.21 -12.95 4.87
C GLU A 25 -19.58 -13.47 6.27
N ALA A 26 -18.74 -14.32 6.86
CA ALA A 26 -18.95 -14.86 8.19
C ALA A 26 -19.08 -13.78 9.28
N HIS A 27 -18.33 -12.69 9.13
CA HIS A 27 -18.32 -11.56 10.05
C HIS A 27 -19.49 -10.61 9.79
N THR A 28 -19.90 -10.45 8.53
CA THR A 28 -21.14 -9.73 8.16
C THR A 28 -22.35 -10.34 8.87
N ARG A 29 -22.48 -11.67 8.87
CA ARG A 29 -23.57 -12.37 9.59
C ARG A 29 -23.57 -12.04 11.08
N LEU A 30 -22.40 -12.01 11.72
CA LEU A 30 -22.25 -11.63 13.12
C LEU A 30 -22.66 -10.17 13.35
N LEU A 31 -22.20 -9.23 12.52
CA LEU A 31 -22.57 -7.82 12.63
C LEU A 31 -24.08 -7.61 12.46
N THR A 32 -24.71 -8.30 11.51
CA THR A 32 -26.17 -8.25 11.33
C THR A 32 -26.89 -8.79 12.55
N ALA A 33 -26.47 -9.94 13.08
CA ALA A 33 -27.08 -10.54 14.27
C ALA A 33 -26.96 -9.68 15.54
N LEU A 34 -25.86 -8.91 15.66
CA LEU A 34 -25.66 -7.95 16.76
C LEU A 34 -26.44 -6.64 16.56
N ALA A 35 -26.71 -6.26 15.30
CA ALA A 35 -27.51 -5.09 14.97
C ALA A 35 -29.02 -5.34 15.11
N ASP A 36 -29.46 -6.57 14.90
CA ASP A 36 -30.85 -6.97 15.07
C ASP A 36 -31.25 -6.90 16.56
N GLN A 37 -32.25 -6.08 16.87
CA GLN A 37 -32.76 -5.90 18.25
C GLN A 37 -33.65 -7.06 18.74
N THR A 38 -33.77 -8.13 17.97
CA THR A 38 -34.53 -9.31 18.37
C THR A 38 -33.79 -10.04 19.47
N ALA A 39 -34.51 -10.43 20.53
CA ALA A 39 -33.96 -11.10 21.71
C ALA A 39 -33.39 -12.51 21.45
N MET A 40 -33.21 -12.91 20.19
CA MET A 40 -32.91 -14.26 19.74
C MET A 40 -31.53 -14.76 20.20
N HIS A 41 -30.64 -13.85 20.60
CA HIS A 41 -29.27 -14.16 21.05
C HIS A 41 -28.94 -13.58 22.43
N ASN A 42 -29.95 -13.02 23.12
CA ASN A 42 -29.76 -12.48 24.47
C ASN A 42 -29.41 -13.57 25.48
N ASP A 43 -29.70 -14.85 25.18
CA ASP A 43 -29.33 -16.00 25.99
C ASP A 43 -27.82 -16.06 26.24
N LEU A 44 -27.00 -15.81 25.21
CA LEU A 44 -25.55 -15.87 25.30
C LEU A 44 -24.95 -14.73 26.11
N PHE A 45 -25.52 -13.52 26.01
CA PHE A 45 -25.01 -12.33 26.70
C PHE A 45 -25.60 -12.12 28.10
N ALA A 46 -26.71 -12.79 28.42
CA ALA A 46 -27.31 -12.77 29.76
C ALA A 46 -26.75 -13.86 30.68
N ASP A 47 -26.04 -14.86 30.13
CA ASP A 47 -25.38 -15.89 30.91
C ASP A 47 -24.20 -15.32 31.70
N LYS A 48 -24.25 -15.45 33.03
CA LYS A 48 -23.22 -14.93 33.94
C LYS A 48 -21.97 -15.81 34.01
N GLU A 49 -22.08 -17.06 33.54
CA GLU A 49 -20.95 -18.00 33.48
C GLU A 49 -20.08 -17.75 32.24
N LEU A 50 -20.54 -16.94 31.28
CA LEU A 50 -19.80 -16.60 30.07
C LEU A 50 -19.22 -15.19 30.15
N SER A 51 -17.96 -15.08 29.74
CA SER A 51 -17.39 -13.77 29.43
C SER A 51 -18.03 -13.18 28.17
N PHE A 52 -17.93 -11.86 27.98
CA PHE A 52 -18.39 -11.21 26.75
C PHE A 52 -17.71 -11.79 25.50
N SER A 53 -16.39 -12.05 25.58
CA SER A 53 -15.62 -12.67 24.49
C SER A 53 -16.14 -14.08 24.18
N GLU A 54 -16.42 -14.89 25.20
CA GLU A 54 -16.97 -16.24 25.02
C GLU A 54 -18.38 -16.22 24.42
N ALA A 55 -19.23 -15.27 24.83
CA ALA A 55 -20.56 -15.07 24.25
C ALA A 55 -20.46 -14.68 22.77
N MET A 56 -19.57 -13.75 22.42
CA MET A 56 -19.26 -13.36 21.04
C MET A 56 -18.78 -14.55 20.20
N ALA A 57 -17.87 -15.34 20.76
CA ALA A 57 -17.31 -16.51 20.11
C ALA A 57 -18.39 -17.58 19.84
N LYS A 58 -19.22 -17.89 20.84
CA LYS A 58 -20.35 -18.83 20.69
C LYS A 58 -21.39 -18.33 19.69
N LEU A 59 -21.68 -17.03 19.66
CA LEU A 59 -22.58 -16.44 18.65
C LEU A 59 -21.99 -16.59 17.25
N PHE A 60 -20.72 -16.26 17.06
CA PHE A 60 -20.04 -16.40 15.77
C PHE A 60 -20.05 -17.85 15.26
N GLN A 61 -19.82 -18.83 16.15
CA GLN A 61 -19.91 -20.25 15.82
C GLN A 61 -21.35 -20.67 15.45
N ARG A 62 -22.34 -20.20 16.21
CA ARG A 62 -23.78 -20.47 15.97
C ARG A 62 -24.21 -19.98 14.58
N LEU A 63 -23.69 -18.85 14.12
CA LEU A 63 -24.00 -18.26 12.81
C LEU A 63 -23.18 -18.86 11.65
N ASN A 64 -22.04 -19.48 11.95
CA ASN A 64 -21.11 -20.00 10.96
C ASN A 64 -20.71 -21.46 11.24
N PRO A 65 -21.67 -22.41 11.27
CA PRO A 65 -21.41 -23.80 11.66
C PRO A 65 -20.48 -24.57 10.71
N GLN A 66 -20.30 -24.05 9.49
CA GLN A 66 -19.41 -24.63 8.47
C GLN A 66 -17.93 -24.27 8.69
N THR A 67 -17.63 -23.31 9.58
CA THR A 67 -16.24 -22.91 9.85
C THR A 67 -15.65 -23.93 10.80
N GLU A 68 -14.73 -24.78 10.32
CA GLU A 68 -14.02 -25.73 11.16
C GLU A 68 -13.33 -25.00 12.31
N GLN A 69 -13.86 -25.20 13.51
CA GLN A 69 -13.21 -24.75 14.72
C GLN A 69 -12.15 -25.81 15.04
N GLY A 70 -10.87 -25.46 14.92
CA GLY A 70 -9.83 -26.24 15.61
C GLY A 70 -10.06 -26.22 17.13
N ASP A 71 -9.16 -26.81 17.92
CA ASP A 71 -9.17 -26.76 19.40
C ASP A 71 -8.90 -25.34 19.97
N ARG A 72 -9.45 -24.29 19.35
CA ARG A 72 -9.30 -22.90 19.76
C ARG A 72 -10.21 -22.61 20.94
N ASN A 73 -9.60 -22.12 22.01
CA ASN A 73 -10.29 -21.57 23.18
C ASN A 73 -11.29 -20.45 22.75
N TYR A 74 -12.55 -20.55 23.20
CA TYR A 74 -13.61 -19.57 22.92
C TYR A 74 -13.24 -18.16 23.38
N GLN A 75 -12.52 -18.01 24.50
CA GLN A 75 -12.05 -16.71 24.97
C GLN A 75 -11.15 -16.02 23.92
N VAL A 76 -10.15 -16.75 23.42
CA VAL A 76 -9.20 -16.24 22.40
C VAL A 76 -9.92 -15.90 21.10
N MET A 77 -10.88 -16.73 20.69
CA MET A 77 -11.69 -16.44 19.50
C MET A 77 -12.52 -15.17 19.67
N GLY A 78 -13.12 -14.99 20.84
CA GLY A 78 -13.86 -13.78 21.16
C GLY A 78 -13.00 -12.53 21.10
N ASP A 79 -11.80 -12.58 21.65
CA ASP A 79 -10.86 -11.45 21.63
C ASP A 79 -10.45 -11.07 20.20
N VAL A 80 -10.29 -12.06 19.30
CA VAL A 80 -10.06 -11.83 17.86
C VAL A 80 -11.24 -11.12 17.21
N LEU A 81 -12.48 -11.41 17.61
CA LEU A 81 -13.70 -10.75 17.10
C LEU A 81 -13.85 -9.31 17.60
N LEU A 82 -13.10 -8.88 18.62
CA LEU A 82 -13.10 -7.48 19.07
C LEU A 82 -12.19 -6.59 18.21
N ASP A 83 -11.30 -7.20 17.42
CA ASP A 83 -10.46 -6.48 16.48
C ASP A 83 -11.12 -6.42 15.10
N TYR A 84 -11.64 -5.23 14.77
CA TYR A 84 -12.34 -4.96 13.51
C TYR A 84 -11.51 -5.31 12.26
N ARG A 85 -10.18 -5.33 12.34
CA ARG A 85 -9.30 -5.66 11.21
C ARG A 85 -9.55 -7.08 10.70
N ASN A 86 -9.99 -7.99 11.58
CA ASN A 86 -10.34 -9.36 11.21
C ASN A 86 -11.62 -9.48 10.38
N TYR A 87 -12.43 -8.42 10.34
CA TYR A 87 -13.67 -8.35 9.58
C TYR A 87 -13.40 -7.93 8.13
N LEU A 88 -12.27 -7.27 7.88
CA LEU A 88 -11.94 -6.70 6.59
C LEU A 88 -11.16 -7.69 5.74
N GLU A 89 -11.46 -7.68 4.44
CA GLU A 89 -10.71 -8.33 3.40
C GLU A 89 -10.27 -7.26 2.40
N LEU A 90 -8.96 -7.08 2.31
CA LEU A 90 -8.36 -6.08 1.44
C LEU A 90 -7.96 -6.74 0.13
N GLU A 91 -8.43 -6.18 -0.98
CA GLU A 91 -8.06 -6.63 -2.32
C GLU A 91 -7.49 -5.47 -3.11
N ILE A 92 -6.43 -5.75 -3.85
CA ILE A 92 -5.80 -4.73 -4.71
C ILE A 92 -6.29 -4.97 -6.12
N GLU A 93 -6.75 -3.90 -6.74
CA GLU A 93 -7.23 -3.92 -8.11
C GLU A 93 -6.47 -2.90 -8.94
N VAL A 94 -6.24 -3.27 -10.20
CA VAL A 94 -5.60 -2.46 -11.23
C VAL A 94 -6.60 -2.16 -12.33
N GLN A 95 -6.63 -0.93 -12.80
CA GLN A 95 -7.38 -0.56 -13.98
C GLN A 95 -6.50 -0.72 -15.21
N ARG A 96 -6.79 -1.68 -16.07
CA ARG A 96 -5.98 -1.97 -17.27
C ARG A 96 -6.79 -1.79 -18.54
N GLY A 97 -6.40 -0.83 -19.37
CA GLY A 97 -7.02 -0.63 -20.69
C GLY A 97 -8.56 -0.57 -20.66
N ALA A 98 -9.21 -1.36 -21.51
CA ALA A 98 -10.66 -1.45 -21.63
C ALA A 98 -11.31 -2.50 -20.72
N ASP A 99 -10.52 -3.36 -20.06
CA ASP A 99 -11.00 -4.50 -19.27
C ASP A 99 -11.55 -4.08 -17.89
N GLY A 100 -11.49 -2.77 -17.58
CA GLY A 100 -11.99 -2.23 -16.32
C GLY A 100 -11.04 -2.50 -15.15
N TRP A 101 -11.61 -2.70 -13.97
CA TRP A 101 -10.88 -3.01 -12.74
C TRP A 101 -10.75 -4.51 -12.57
N LEU A 102 -9.50 -4.99 -12.50
CA LEU A 102 -9.17 -6.39 -12.33
C LEU A 102 -8.31 -6.56 -11.07
N ARG A 103 -8.40 -7.73 -10.44
CA ARG A 103 -7.52 -8.08 -9.32
C ARG A 103 -6.05 -8.00 -9.77
N ALA A 104 -5.21 -7.43 -8.91
CA ALA A 104 -3.78 -7.32 -9.15
C ALA A 104 -3.10 -8.69 -8.99
N GLU A 105 -3.00 -9.44 -10.08
CA GLU A 105 -2.32 -10.74 -10.12
C GLU A 105 -0.99 -10.63 -10.87
N SER A 106 0.09 -11.09 -10.24
CA SER A 106 1.44 -11.00 -10.80
C SER A 106 1.60 -11.71 -12.15
N GLY A 107 0.78 -12.72 -12.43
CA GLY A 107 0.79 -13.44 -13.71
C GLY A 107 0.15 -12.66 -14.89
N ALA A 108 -0.65 -11.64 -14.60
CA ALA A 108 -1.37 -10.86 -15.61
C ALA A 108 -0.68 -9.53 -15.98
N LEU A 109 0.35 -9.15 -15.24
CA LEU A 109 1.09 -7.88 -15.39
C LEU A 109 2.45 -8.11 -16.02
N SER A 110 2.84 -7.22 -16.94
CA SER A 110 4.24 -7.12 -17.38
C SER A 110 5.17 -6.68 -16.25
N THR A 111 6.47 -6.88 -16.41
CA THR A 111 7.48 -6.49 -15.40
C THR A 111 7.36 -5.02 -14.98
N GLY A 112 7.21 -4.10 -15.93
CA GLY A 112 7.06 -2.67 -15.64
C GLY A 112 5.73 -2.33 -14.95
N GLU A 113 4.63 -2.98 -15.36
CA GLU A 113 3.31 -2.83 -14.71
C GLU A 113 3.34 -3.35 -13.27
N ALA A 114 3.97 -4.50 -13.03
CA ALA A 114 4.12 -5.07 -11.70
C ALA A 114 4.96 -4.17 -10.78
N ILE A 115 6.07 -3.62 -11.27
CA ILE A 115 6.91 -2.69 -10.49
C ILE A 115 6.11 -1.42 -10.16
N GLY A 116 5.50 -0.78 -11.15
CA GLY A 116 4.71 0.44 -10.93
C GLY A 116 3.53 0.24 -10.00
N THR A 117 2.81 -0.88 -10.15
CA THR A 117 1.73 -1.28 -9.24
C THR A 117 2.26 -1.49 -7.82
N GLY A 118 3.38 -2.19 -7.66
CA GLY A 118 4.05 -2.38 -6.37
C GLY A 118 4.44 -1.05 -5.70
N GLN A 119 4.99 -0.11 -6.47
CA GLN A 119 5.32 1.23 -5.97
C GLN A 119 4.08 2.00 -5.53
N ALA A 120 2.98 1.92 -6.28
CA ALA A 120 1.70 2.52 -5.88
C ALA A 120 1.16 1.93 -4.56
N ILE A 121 1.30 0.62 -4.36
CA ILE A 121 0.89 -0.04 -3.11
C ILE A 121 1.79 0.40 -1.94
N LEU A 122 3.10 0.47 -2.15
CA LEU A 122 4.05 0.93 -1.13
C LEU A 122 3.74 2.38 -0.70
N LEU A 123 3.38 3.24 -1.65
CA LEU A 123 2.91 4.59 -1.36
C LEU A 123 1.68 4.58 -0.42
N MET A 124 0.70 3.69 -0.67
CA MET A 124 -0.46 3.57 0.21
C MET A 124 -0.08 3.18 1.63
N VAL A 125 0.84 2.21 1.77
CA VAL A 125 1.32 1.74 3.07
C VAL A 125 2.04 2.86 3.83
N LEU A 126 2.96 3.57 3.18
CA LEU A 126 3.71 4.66 3.80
C LEU A 126 2.80 5.78 4.31
N ILE A 127 1.83 6.22 3.49
CA ILE A 127 0.86 7.24 3.88
C ILE A 127 0.00 6.75 5.05
N SER A 128 -0.41 5.48 5.03
CA SER A 128 -1.22 4.90 6.12
C SER A 128 -0.45 4.87 7.44
N TRP A 129 0.82 4.45 7.43
CA TRP A 129 1.67 4.42 8.63
C TRP A 129 1.95 5.82 9.19
N GLU A 130 2.18 6.79 8.31
CA GLU A 130 2.38 8.18 8.73
C GLU A 130 1.15 8.75 9.45
N GLU A 131 -0.05 8.48 8.93
CA GLU A 131 -1.32 8.93 9.50
C GLU A 131 -1.63 8.23 10.82
N GLU A 132 -1.45 6.91 10.88
CA GLU A 132 -1.66 6.12 12.09
C GLU A 132 -0.77 6.61 13.24
N SER A 133 0.50 6.91 12.92
CA SER A 133 1.48 7.41 13.89
C SER A 133 1.28 8.88 14.28
N ARG A 134 0.37 9.61 13.62
CA ARG A 134 0.16 11.05 13.86
C ARG A 134 -0.20 11.37 15.31
N ARG A 135 -0.96 10.50 15.98
CA ARG A 135 -1.35 10.68 17.39
C ARG A 135 -0.21 10.48 18.37
N LEU A 136 0.82 9.74 17.98
CA LEU A 136 2.01 9.45 18.78
C LEU A 136 3.15 10.43 18.50
N ARG A 137 2.98 11.32 17.52
CA ARG A 137 4.00 12.26 17.03
C ARG A 137 3.64 13.71 17.41
N GLY A 138 4.66 14.55 17.58
CA GLY A 138 4.48 16.00 17.73
C GLY A 138 3.72 16.60 16.54
N LYS A 139 2.82 17.56 16.77
CA LYS A 139 1.99 18.17 15.72
C LYS A 139 2.80 18.96 14.68
N ASP A 140 4.03 19.31 15.03
CA ASP A 140 5.02 20.06 14.27
C ASP A 140 6.02 19.17 13.51
N ILE A 141 5.89 17.85 13.60
CA ILE A 141 6.83 16.90 12.98
C ILE A 141 6.16 16.20 11.79
N ALA A 142 6.72 16.44 10.60
CA ALA A 142 6.45 15.67 9.39
C ALA A 142 7.60 14.67 9.15
N PRO A 143 7.34 13.35 9.09
CA PRO A 143 8.38 12.36 8.83
C PRO A 143 8.82 12.40 7.37
N CYS A 144 10.10 12.11 7.12
CA CYS A 144 10.60 11.96 5.77
C CYS A 144 10.02 10.70 5.10
N ARG A 145 9.66 10.82 3.83
CA ARG A 145 9.20 9.71 2.99
C ARG A 145 10.24 9.46 1.90
N LEU A 146 10.80 8.25 1.84
CA LEU A 146 11.81 7.87 0.87
C LEU A 146 11.43 6.52 0.24
N LEU A 147 11.42 6.47 -1.09
CA LEU A 147 11.28 5.25 -1.87
C LEU A 147 12.56 4.89 -2.60
N PHE A 148 12.74 3.59 -2.81
CA PHE A 148 13.85 3.05 -3.57
C PHE A 148 13.33 2.31 -4.80
N LEU A 149 14.05 2.43 -5.91
CA LEU A 149 13.82 1.63 -7.10
C LEU A 149 15.16 1.20 -7.69
N ASP A 150 15.50 -0.06 -7.52
CA ASP A 150 16.60 -0.66 -8.25
C ASP A 150 16.15 -1.07 -9.66
N GLU A 151 17.11 -1.11 -10.59
CA GLU A 151 16.88 -1.46 -11.99
C GLU A 151 15.74 -0.67 -12.65
N ALA A 152 15.75 0.65 -12.51
CA ALA A 152 14.77 1.54 -13.12
C ALA A 152 14.68 1.39 -14.66
N ALA A 153 15.69 0.77 -15.28
CA ALA A 153 15.68 0.34 -16.69
C ALA A 153 14.49 -0.52 -17.10
N ARG A 154 13.86 -1.21 -16.14
CA ARG A 154 12.68 -2.05 -16.39
C ARG A 154 11.40 -1.23 -16.61
N LEU A 155 11.43 0.06 -16.32
CA LEU A 155 10.33 0.99 -16.57
C LEU A 155 10.59 1.78 -17.86
N ASP A 156 9.53 2.01 -18.63
CA ASP A 156 9.58 2.94 -19.75
C ASP A 156 9.56 4.39 -19.25
N GLY A 157 9.94 5.34 -20.12
CA GLY A 157 10.03 6.75 -19.75
C GLY A 157 8.72 7.32 -19.18
N LYS A 158 7.57 6.84 -19.65
CA LYS A 158 6.25 7.25 -19.13
C LYS A 158 5.98 6.73 -17.71
N SER A 159 6.35 5.48 -17.42
CA SER A 159 6.25 4.92 -16.07
C SER A 159 7.17 5.65 -15.08
N ILE A 160 8.38 6.00 -15.51
CA ILE A 160 9.32 6.77 -14.68
C ILE A 160 8.79 8.18 -14.41
N ALA A 161 8.30 8.87 -15.43
CA ALA A 161 7.68 10.18 -15.27
C ALA A 161 6.49 10.15 -14.29
N THR A 162 5.66 9.09 -14.38
CA THR A 162 4.55 8.86 -13.43
C THR A 162 5.06 8.72 -12.00
N LEU A 163 6.15 7.96 -11.77
CA LEU A 163 6.74 7.85 -10.43
C LEU A 163 7.23 9.19 -9.89
N PHE A 164 7.88 10.00 -10.73
CA PHE A 164 8.32 11.33 -10.31
C PHE A 164 7.14 12.24 -9.96
N GLU A 165 6.10 12.24 -10.77
CA GLU A 165 4.88 13.02 -10.51
C GLU A 165 4.19 12.57 -9.22
N LEU A 166 4.13 11.26 -8.96
CA LEU A 166 3.59 10.72 -7.71
C LEU A 166 4.44 11.14 -6.51
N CYS A 167 5.77 11.09 -6.63
CA CYS A 167 6.66 11.53 -5.55
C CYS A 167 6.53 13.04 -5.28
N GLU A 168 6.42 13.86 -6.34
CA GLU A 168 6.23 15.31 -6.22
C GLU A 168 4.89 15.65 -5.56
N ARG A 169 3.80 14.98 -5.96
CA ARG A 169 2.46 15.16 -5.37
C ARG A 169 2.37 14.74 -3.91
N GLN A 170 3.14 13.74 -3.51
CA GLN A 170 3.12 13.17 -2.16
C GLN A 170 4.30 13.67 -1.29
N ASP A 171 5.04 14.69 -1.72
CA ASP A 171 6.23 15.21 -1.01
C ASP A 171 7.18 14.07 -0.56
N MET A 172 7.58 13.25 -1.53
CA MET A 172 8.42 12.07 -1.31
C MET A 172 9.75 12.17 -2.03
N GLN A 173 10.78 11.66 -1.38
CA GLN A 173 12.08 11.45 -1.97
C GLN A 173 12.11 10.10 -2.69
N LEU A 174 12.85 10.04 -3.80
CA LEU A 174 13.03 8.83 -4.57
C LEU A 174 14.52 8.65 -4.87
N LEU A 175 15.05 7.48 -4.52
CA LEU A 175 16.39 7.05 -4.89
C LEU A 175 16.27 5.91 -5.90
N ILE A 176 16.67 6.17 -7.14
CA ILE A 176 16.65 5.17 -8.21
C ILE A 176 18.05 4.79 -8.64
N ALA A 177 18.27 3.50 -8.90
CA ALA A 177 19.41 3.02 -9.65
C ALA A 177 19.00 2.85 -11.11
N ALA A 178 19.62 3.67 -11.96
CA ALA A 178 19.28 3.79 -13.37
C ALA A 178 20.53 3.65 -14.24
N PRO A 179 20.44 2.99 -15.41
CA PRO A 179 21.49 3.06 -16.43
C PRO A 179 21.60 4.49 -17.00
N GLU A 180 22.73 4.79 -17.66
CA GLU A 180 23.08 6.16 -18.10
C GLU A 180 22.01 6.88 -18.95
N ASN A 181 21.18 6.12 -19.67
CA ASN A 181 20.12 6.62 -20.55
C ASN A 181 18.85 7.07 -19.82
N ILE A 182 18.78 6.89 -18.50
CA ILE A 182 17.68 7.34 -17.65
C ILE A 182 18.25 8.36 -16.65
N SER A 183 18.72 9.50 -17.19
CA SER A 183 19.03 10.66 -16.35
C SER A 183 17.80 11.55 -16.30
N PRO A 184 17.15 11.71 -15.14
CA PRO A 184 16.01 12.60 -15.04
C PRO A 184 16.45 14.06 -15.20
N GLU A 185 15.64 14.85 -15.91
CA GLU A 185 15.87 16.30 -16.07
C GLU A 185 15.74 17.06 -14.74
N LYS A 186 14.97 16.48 -13.80
CA LYS A 186 14.77 16.98 -12.43
C LYS A 186 15.50 16.10 -11.42
N GLY A 187 16.28 16.72 -10.54
CA GLY A 187 16.88 16.04 -9.38
C GLY A 187 18.40 16.11 -9.32
N THR A 188 18.99 15.15 -8.60
CA THR A 188 20.43 14.97 -8.44
C THR A 188 20.81 13.60 -8.98
N THR A 189 21.75 13.55 -9.91
CA THR A 189 22.22 12.33 -10.55
C THR A 189 23.66 12.07 -10.15
N TYR A 190 23.95 10.87 -9.67
CA TYR A 190 25.32 10.41 -9.43
C TYR A 190 25.70 9.36 -10.48
N LYS A 191 26.81 9.59 -11.18
CA LYS A 191 27.44 8.62 -12.07
C LYS A 191 28.58 7.93 -11.32
N LEU A 192 28.44 6.61 -11.16
CA LEU A 192 29.42 5.77 -10.48
C LEU A 192 30.24 5.00 -11.51
N ILE A 193 31.56 5.16 -11.47
CA ILE A 193 32.49 4.53 -12.42
C ILE A 193 33.48 3.68 -11.64
N ARG A 194 33.41 2.36 -11.82
CA ARG A 194 34.39 1.43 -11.24
C ARG A 194 35.75 1.59 -11.94
N LYS A 195 36.79 1.79 -11.15
CA LYS A 195 38.21 1.79 -11.56
C LYS A 195 38.96 0.76 -10.73
N VAL A 196 40.08 0.28 -11.25
CA VAL A 196 41.00 -0.60 -10.53
C VAL A 196 42.32 0.14 -10.37
N GLN A 197 42.78 0.31 -9.13
CA GLN A 197 44.10 0.88 -8.81
C GLN A 197 44.94 -0.18 -8.13
N GLY A 198 45.90 -0.76 -8.87
CA GLY A 198 46.68 -1.91 -8.42
C GLY A 198 45.79 -3.14 -8.19
N LYS A 199 45.74 -3.62 -6.94
CA LYS A 199 44.88 -4.75 -6.52
C LYS A 199 43.58 -4.33 -5.82
N HIS A 200 43.28 -3.03 -5.78
CA HIS A 200 42.11 -2.51 -5.08
C HIS A 200 41.07 -1.95 -6.06
N GLU A 201 39.80 -2.15 -5.71
CA GLU A 201 38.68 -1.51 -6.39
C GLU A 201 38.46 -0.10 -5.88
N HIS A 202 38.23 0.83 -6.81
CA HIS A 202 37.98 2.23 -6.51
C HIS A 202 36.79 2.72 -7.31
N VAL A 203 35.76 3.24 -6.66
CA VAL A 203 34.61 3.84 -7.35
C VAL A 203 34.81 5.35 -7.45
N HIS A 204 34.90 5.84 -8.69
CA HIS A 204 34.91 7.27 -8.96
C HIS A 204 33.47 7.76 -9.10
N VAL A 205 33.07 8.72 -8.26
CA VAL A 205 31.71 9.23 -8.18
C VAL A 205 31.67 10.66 -8.71
N VAL A 206 30.78 10.93 -9.66
CA VAL A 206 30.54 12.27 -10.22
C VAL A 206 29.07 12.63 -10.00
N GLY A 207 28.81 13.71 -9.26
CA GLY A 207 27.46 14.21 -8.99
C GLY A 207 27.11 15.39 -9.88
N LEU A 208 25.88 15.41 -10.38
CA LEU A 208 25.31 16.52 -11.14
C LEU A 208 23.92 16.85 -10.61
N ARG A 209 23.54 18.14 -10.63
CA ARG A 209 22.23 18.62 -10.15
C ARG A 209 21.78 19.83 -10.97
N GLY A 210 20.48 19.94 -11.26
CA GLY A 210 19.86 21.20 -11.70
C GLY A 210 19.78 21.45 -13.21
N PHE A 211 19.79 20.42 -14.07
CA PHE A 211 19.76 20.60 -15.53
C PHE A 211 18.40 21.03 -16.13
N GLY A 212 17.38 21.30 -15.32
CA GLY A 212 16.03 21.69 -15.78
C GLY A 212 15.64 23.16 -15.54
N PHE A 213 16.56 24.02 -15.07
CA PHE A 213 16.30 25.45 -14.87
C PHE A 213 16.84 26.27 -16.05
N ALA A 214 16.26 26.09 -17.25
CA ALA A 214 16.46 27.04 -18.34
C ALA A 214 15.31 28.07 -18.32
N ASP A 215 15.65 29.29 -17.90
CA ASP A 215 14.99 30.59 -18.16
C ASP A 215 13.49 30.63 -18.44
N ASP A 216 12.69 30.87 -17.38
CA ASP A 216 11.34 31.45 -17.50
C ASP A 216 11.20 32.75 -16.67
N LYS A 217 12.34 33.44 -16.46
CA LYS A 217 12.40 34.78 -15.86
C LYS A 217 13.29 35.68 -16.69
N LEU A 218 12.90 35.93 -17.93
CA LEU A 218 13.46 37.02 -18.73
C LEU A 218 12.47 37.50 -19.79
N ILE A 219 11.27 37.92 -19.35
CA ILE A 219 10.51 38.97 -20.04
C ILE A 219 10.01 39.93 -18.97
N ALA A 220 10.53 41.15 -19.06
CA ALA A 220 10.18 42.32 -18.26
C ALA A 220 8.76 42.83 -18.54
#